data_AF-W7D9K7-F1
#
_entry.id   AF-W7D9K7-F1
#
_cell.length_a   1.000
_cell.length_b   1.000
_cell.length_c   1.000
_cell.angle_alpha   90.00
_cell.angle_beta   90.00
_cell.angle_gamma   90.00
#
_symmetry.space_group_name_H-M   'P 1'
#
loop_
_entity.id
_entity.type
_entity.pdbx_description
1 polymer ?
#
loop_
_entity_poly.entity_id
_entity_poly.type
_entity_poly.pdbx_seq_one_letter_code
_entity_poly.pdbx_strand_id
1 'polypeptide(L)'
;MEEIGMKPLREGVESMEKSLFEYTDEEFTAHNMVHACAKFLDEAWGNHYVKYLDDQGLKNSAIDAVEDLEEMEEDGYYRLKQKLENGSVLQIEVWSNDDGTYQGWAKEMDSLR
;
A
#
# COMPACT_ATOMS: atom_id res chain seq x y z
N MET A 1 -17.38 1.47 53.44
CA MET A 1 -16.39 0.42 53.08
C MET A 1 -17.15 -0.55 52.20
N GLU A 2 -16.90 -0.74 50.91
CA GLU A 2 -15.86 -0.29 49.99
C GLU A 2 -16.53 -0.19 48.60
N GLU A 3 -16.10 0.80 47.81
CA GLU A 3 -16.43 0.95 46.41
C GLU A 3 -15.72 -0.12 45.59
N ILE A 4 -16.46 -0.98 44.89
CA ILE A 4 -15.91 -1.78 43.79
C ILE A 4 -16.17 -1.02 42.49
N GLY A 5 -15.33 -0.02 42.24
CA GLY A 5 -15.17 0.60 40.94
C GLY A 5 -14.59 -0.41 39.96
N MET A 6 -15.45 -1.10 39.21
CA MET A 6 -15.02 -1.82 38.01
C MET A 6 -14.56 -0.78 36.99
N LYS A 7 -13.24 -0.63 36.87
CA LYS A 7 -12.63 0.02 35.70
C LYS A 7 -12.97 -0.82 34.48
N PRO A 8 -13.50 -0.25 33.38
CA PRO A 8 -13.47 -0.96 32.12
C PRO A 8 -12.00 -1.23 31.77
N LEU A 9 -11.74 -2.52 31.55
CA LEU A 9 -10.49 -3.06 31.04
C LEU A 9 -10.10 -2.26 29.80
N ARG A 10 -8.82 -1.88 29.74
CA ARG A 10 -8.17 -1.31 28.57
C ARG A 10 -8.65 -2.06 27.33
N GLU A 11 -9.43 -1.39 26.48
CA GLU A 11 -9.52 -1.76 25.09
C GLU A 11 -8.10 -1.63 24.56
N GLY A 12 -7.48 -2.78 24.33
CA GLY A 12 -6.29 -2.84 23.50
C GLY A 12 -6.72 -2.26 22.16
N VAL A 13 -6.27 -1.04 21.87
CA VAL A 13 -6.33 -0.53 20.52
C VAL A 13 -5.37 -1.43 19.76
N GLU A 14 -5.91 -2.48 19.16
CA GLU A 14 -5.30 -3.11 18.01
C GLU A 14 -4.98 -1.94 17.08
N SER A 15 -3.70 -1.62 16.92
CA SER A 15 -3.22 -0.75 15.84
C SER A 15 -3.53 -1.48 14.54
N MET A 16 -4.80 -1.54 14.16
CA MET A 16 -5.24 -1.94 12.84
C MET A 16 -4.78 -0.81 11.93
N GLU A 17 -3.65 -1.01 11.25
CA GLU A 17 -3.23 -0.16 10.15
C GLU A 17 -4.43 -0.04 9.19
N LYS A 18 -5.06 1.14 9.17
CA LYS A 18 -6.25 1.36 8.39
C LYS A 18 -5.84 1.45 6.93
N SER A 19 -6.31 0.51 6.11
CA SER A 19 -6.15 0.57 4.66
C SER A 19 -6.98 1.74 4.11
N LEU A 20 -6.31 2.66 3.43
CA LEU A 20 -6.94 3.80 2.74
C LEU A 20 -7.24 3.45 1.28
N PHE A 21 -6.33 2.73 0.64
CA PHE A 21 -6.44 2.25 -0.74
C PHE A 21 -5.90 0.81 -0.82
N GLU A 22 -6.46 0.00 -1.71
CA GLU A 22 -5.97 -1.33 -2.02
C GLU A 22 -6.27 -1.67 -3.49
N TYR A 23 -5.30 -2.26 -4.17
CA TYR A 23 -5.42 -2.79 -5.52
C TYR A 23 -4.63 -4.10 -5.63
N THR A 24 -5.17 -5.05 -6.40
CA THR A 24 -4.52 -6.34 -6.65
C THR A 24 -4.75 -6.70 -8.11
N ASP A 25 -3.67 -7.13 -8.78
CA ASP A 25 -3.72 -7.79 -10.08
C ASP A 25 -3.20 -9.22 -9.89
N GLU A 26 -4.13 -10.17 -9.93
CA GLU A 26 -3.85 -11.57 -9.58
C GLU A 26 -2.94 -12.26 -10.61
N GLU A 27 -2.95 -11.81 -11.87
CA GLU A 27 -2.17 -12.43 -12.93
C GLU A 27 -1.97 -11.46 -14.11
N PHE A 28 -0.70 -11.13 -14.40
CA PHE A 28 -0.34 -10.33 -15.56
C PHE A 28 1.01 -10.76 -16.17
N THR A 29 1.16 -10.49 -17.47
CA THR A 29 2.38 -10.82 -18.21
C THR A 29 3.33 -9.62 -18.29
N ALA A 30 4.63 -9.88 -18.14
CA ALA A 30 5.70 -8.93 -18.41
C ALA A 30 6.96 -9.66 -18.91
N HIS A 31 7.94 -8.91 -19.42
CA HIS A 31 9.17 -9.50 -19.98
C HIS A 31 10.17 -9.99 -18.92
N ASN A 32 10.20 -9.33 -17.76
CA ASN A 32 11.04 -9.64 -16.61
C ASN A 32 10.51 -8.88 -15.38
N MET A 33 11.12 -9.09 -14.20
CA MET A 33 10.68 -8.45 -12.95
C MET A 33 10.65 -6.92 -13.01
N VAL A 34 11.68 -6.29 -13.62
CA VAL A 34 11.73 -4.82 -13.75
C VAL A 34 10.56 -4.30 -14.58
N HIS A 35 10.24 -4.96 -15.70
CA HIS A 35 9.06 -4.61 -16.50
C HIS A 35 7.75 -4.92 -15.76
N ALA A 36 7.72 -5.99 -14.96
CA ALA A 36 6.54 -6.36 -14.18
C ALA A 36 6.24 -5.28 -13.13
N CYS A 37 7.26 -4.86 -12.38
CA CYS A 37 7.20 -3.75 -11.45
C CYS A 37 6.70 -2.47 -12.12
N ALA A 38 7.38 -2.00 -13.17
CA ALA A 38 7.00 -0.76 -13.84
C ALA A 38 5.58 -0.79 -14.38
N LYS A 39 5.17 -1.90 -15.00
CA LYS A 39 3.81 -2.10 -15.50
C LYS A 39 2.77 -2.07 -14.38
N PHE A 40 3.03 -2.76 -13.28
CA PHE A 40 2.10 -2.80 -12.16
C PHE A 40 2.03 -1.44 -11.45
N LEU A 41 3.16 -0.74 -11.28
CA LEU A 41 3.22 0.60 -10.72
C LEU A 41 2.42 1.60 -11.56
N ASP A 42 2.58 1.59 -12.89
CA ASP A 42 1.82 2.46 -13.79
C ASP A 42 0.31 2.21 -13.67
N GLU A 43 -0.12 0.95 -13.55
CA GLU A 43 -1.54 0.60 -13.40
C GLU A 43 -2.06 0.99 -12.01
N ALA A 44 -1.36 0.57 -10.96
CA ALA A 44 -1.76 0.80 -9.58
C ALA A 44 -1.78 2.29 -9.24
N TRP A 45 -0.73 3.04 -9.60
CA TRP A 45 -0.62 4.46 -9.33
C TRP A 45 -1.38 5.30 -10.36
N GLY A 46 -1.05 5.11 -11.64
CA GLY A 46 -1.52 5.96 -12.74
C GLY A 46 -3.02 5.83 -13.05
N ASN A 47 -3.62 4.68 -12.77
CA ASN A 47 -5.05 4.45 -12.99
C ASN A 47 -5.83 4.32 -11.67
N HIS A 48 -5.50 3.34 -10.85
CA HIS A 48 -6.34 2.99 -9.68
C HIS A 48 -6.21 3.99 -8.55
N TYR A 49 -5.00 4.39 -8.18
CA TYR A 49 -4.76 5.34 -7.10
C TYR A 49 -5.23 6.74 -7.47
N VAL A 50 -4.94 7.22 -8.68
CA VAL A 50 -5.47 8.49 -9.20
C VAL A 50 -7.01 8.53 -9.17
N LYS A 51 -7.68 7.43 -9.56
CA LYS A 51 -9.14 7.35 -9.48
C LYS A 51 -9.64 7.37 -8.04
N TYR A 52 -8.97 6.66 -7.14
CA TYR A 52 -9.29 6.72 -5.71
C TYR A 52 -9.19 8.15 -5.16
N LEU A 53 -8.12 8.88 -5.49
CA LEU A 53 -7.96 10.29 -5.09
C LEU A 53 -9.07 11.17 -5.66
N ASP A 54 -9.50 10.94 -6.90
CA ASP A 54 -10.64 11.64 -7.50
C ASP A 54 -11.94 11.38 -6.73
N ASP A 55 -12.23 10.12 -6.42
CA ASP A 55 -13.43 9.71 -5.68
C ASP A 55 -13.46 10.30 -4.25
N GLN A 56 -12.30 10.56 -3.65
CA GLN A 56 -12.17 11.28 -2.37
C GLN A 56 -12.23 12.81 -2.49
N GLY A 57 -12.33 13.37 -3.71
CA GLY A 57 -12.32 14.81 -3.96
C GLY A 57 -10.93 15.46 -3.84
N LEU A 58 -9.87 14.66 -3.91
CA LEU A 58 -8.46 15.07 -3.79
C LEU A 58 -7.79 15.29 -5.16
N LYS A 59 -8.56 15.50 -6.23
CA LYS A 59 -8.14 15.56 -7.65
C LYS A 59 -7.04 16.58 -8.00
N ASN A 60 -6.75 17.54 -7.10
CA ASN A 60 -5.69 18.55 -7.24
C ASN A 60 -4.64 18.51 -6.12
N SER A 61 -4.80 17.60 -5.17
CA SER A 61 -3.86 17.32 -4.09
C SER A 61 -3.17 16.01 -4.41
N ALA A 62 -2.52 15.94 -5.58
CA ALA A 62 -1.63 14.83 -5.89
C ALA A 62 -0.75 14.63 -4.66
N ILE A 63 -0.93 13.50 -4.00
CA ILE A 63 -0.25 13.28 -2.73
C ILE A 63 1.19 12.99 -3.11
N ASP A 64 2.04 13.99 -2.90
CA ASP A 64 3.43 13.87 -3.31
C ASP A 64 4.14 12.84 -2.44
N ALA A 65 5.08 12.17 -3.08
CA ALA A 65 6.05 11.34 -2.40
C ALA A 65 7.02 12.21 -1.61
N VAL A 66 7.39 11.78 -0.41
CA VAL A 66 8.58 12.33 0.27
C VAL A 66 9.83 11.52 -0.11
N GLU A 67 11.03 12.05 0.17
CA GLU A 67 12.33 11.39 -0.08
C GLU A 67 12.59 10.15 0.83
N ASP A 68 11.54 9.42 1.22
CA ASP A 68 11.56 8.26 2.11
C ASP A 68 11.06 7.04 1.31
N LEU A 69 11.91 6.61 0.37
CA LEU A 69 11.69 5.49 -0.53
C LEU A 69 12.50 4.28 -0.04
N GLU A 70 11.82 3.16 0.20
CA GLU A 70 12.45 1.87 0.47
C GLU A 70 12.17 0.92 -0.70
N GLU A 71 13.23 0.43 -1.32
CA GLU A 71 13.16 -0.52 -2.44
C GLU A 71 13.87 -1.82 -2.04
N MET A 72 13.27 -2.96 -2.39
CA MET A 72 13.79 -4.28 -2.14
C MET A 72 13.52 -5.17 -3.36
N GLU A 73 14.56 -5.80 -3.87
CA GLU A 73 14.48 -6.79 -4.95
C GLU A 73 15.15 -8.08 -4.49
N GLU A 74 14.40 -9.19 -4.56
CA GLU A 74 14.89 -10.55 -4.32
C GLU A 74 14.42 -11.47 -5.45
N ASP A 75 14.96 -12.69 -5.52
CA ASP A 75 14.71 -13.63 -6.63
C ASP A 75 13.20 -13.85 -6.85
N GLY A 76 12.66 -13.27 -7.93
CA GLY A 76 11.23 -13.35 -8.24
C GLY A 76 10.31 -12.48 -7.38
N TYR A 77 10.83 -11.50 -6.64
CA TYR A 77 10.06 -10.58 -5.81
C TYR A 77 10.61 -9.15 -5.85
N TYR A 78 9.69 -8.18 -5.89
CA TYR A 78 9.99 -6.75 -5.81
C TYR A 78 9.04 -6.09 -4.82
N ARG A 79 9.56 -5.19 -3.98
CA ARG A 79 8.79 -4.34 -3.09
C ARG A 79 9.29 -2.91 -3.13
N LEU A 80 8.33 -1.98 -3.21
CA LEU A 80 8.52 -0.56 -3.03
C LEU A 80 7.63 -0.07 -1.89
N LYS A 81 8.21 0.67 -0.95
CA LYS A 81 7.46 1.45 0.04
C LYS A 81 7.84 2.91 -0.08
N GLN A 82 6.84 3.77 -0.03
CA GLN A 82 7.03 5.20 -0.13
C GLN A 82 6.12 5.90 0.85
N LYS A 83 6.71 6.73 1.69
CA LYS A 83 5.92 7.64 2.52
C LYS A 83 5.38 8.78 1.67
N LEU A 84 4.15 9.16 1.96
CA LEU A 84 3.43 10.23 1.28
C LEU A 84 3.33 11.47 2.17
N GLU A 85 3.14 12.65 1.56
CA GLU A 85 3.03 13.92 2.29
C GLU A 85 1.85 13.98 3.28
N ASN A 86 0.78 13.23 3.01
CA ASN A 86 -0.36 13.09 3.93
C ASN A 86 -0.02 12.27 5.20
N GLY A 87 1.21 11.77 5.30
CA GLY A 87 1.68 10.96 6.42
C GLY A 87 1.46 9.46 6.24
N SER A 88 0.66 9.03 5.26
CA SER A 88 0.45 7.62 4.95
C SER A 88 1.68 6.97 4.29
N VAL A 89 1.62 5.65 4.15
CA VAL A 89 2.62 4.85 3.42
C VAL A 89 1.94 4.13 2.28
N LEU A 90 2.41 4.36 1.06
CA LEU A 90 2.07 3.50 -0.08
C LEU A 90 3.09 2.37 -0.16
N GLN A 91 2.59 1.14 -0.25
CA GLN A 91 3.38 -0.06 -0.47
C GLN A 91 2.91 -0.76 -1.73
N ILE A 92 3.86 -1.19 -2.55
CA ILE A 92 3.65 -1.95 -3.78
C ILE A 92 4.54 -3.17 -3.72
N GLU A 93 4.01 -4.34 -4.06
CA GLU A 93 4.82 -5.52 -4.28
C GLU A 93 4.39 -6.28 -5.52
N VAL A 94 5.36 -6.92 -6.15
CA VAL A 94 5.20 -7.73 -7.35
C VAL A 94 6.01 -9.00 -7.18
N TRP A 95 5.44 -10.15 -7.51
CA TRP A 95 6.15 -11.43 -7.53
C TRP A 95 5.86 -12.22 -8.79
N SER A 96 6.79 -13.11 -9.14
CA SER A 96 6.62 -14.08 -10.22
C SER A 96 5.84 -15.31 -9.75
N ASN A 97 4.91 -15.76 -10.58
CA ASN A 97 4.22 -17.04 -10.43
C ASN A 97 5.01 -18.18 -11.08
N ASP A 98 4.70 -19.42 -10.70
CA ASP A 98 5.37 -20.63 -11.23
C ASP A 98 5.15 -20.84 -12.75
N ASP A 99 4.06 -20.32 -13.30
CA ASP A 99 3.73 -20.41 -14.73
C ASP A 99 4.43 -19.34 -15.59
N GLY A 100 5.20 -18.44 -14.98
CA GLY A 100 5.94 -17.37 -15.66
C GLY A 100 5.17 -16.07 -15.83
N THR A 101 3.94 -15.97 -15.30
CA THR A 101 3.24 -14.70 -15.09
C THR A 101 3.71 -14.01 -13.80
N TYR A 102 3.16 -12.84 -13.53
CA TYR A 102 3.40 -12.05 -12.33
C TYR A 102 2.08 -11.75 -11.64
N GLN A 103 2.17 -11.49 -10.35
CA GLN A 103 1.08 -10.99 -9.53
C GLN A 103 1.56 -9.76 -8.75
N GLY A 104 0.66 -8.84 -8.46
CA GLY A 104 1.01 -7.62 -7.74
C GLY A 104 -0.10 -7.12 -6.84
N TRP A 105 0.29 -6.39 -5.81
CA TRP A 105 -0.61 -5.67 -4.92
C TRP A 105 -0.06 -4.30 -4.55
N ALA A 106 -0.97 -3.36 -4.35
CA ALA A 106 -0.68 -2.02 -3.89
C ALA A 106 -1.61 -1.68 -2.73
N LYS A 107 -1.09 -1.00 -1.71
CA LYS A 107 -1.87 -0.61 -0.53
C LYS A 107 -1.36 0.71 0.04
N GLU A 108 -2.28 1.65 0.28
CA GLU A 108 -2.00 2.85 1.09
C GLU A 108 -2.47 2.55 2.52
N MET A 109 -1.58 2.77 3.49
CA MET A 109 -1.84 2.53 4.90
C MET A 109 -1.70 3.85 5.67
N ASP A 110 -2.68 4.14 6.52
CA ASP A 110 -2.57 5.25 7.46
C ASP A 110 -1.41 4.97 8.43
N SER A 111 -0.35 5.77 8.34
CA SER A 111 0.75 5.70 9.32
C SER A 111 0.28 6.48 10.55
N LEU A 112 -0.52 5.83 11.40
CA LEU A 112 -0.86 6.34 12.72
C LEU A 112 0.46 6.64 13.47
N ARG A 113 0.81 7.92 13.54
CA ARG A 113 1.85 8.46 14.42
C ARG A 113 1.25 8.88 15.76
#